data_AF-A0A7S0M827-F1
#
_entry.id   AF-A0A7S0M827-F1
#
_cell.length_a   1.000
_cell.length_b   1.000
_cell.length_c   1.000
_cell.angle_alpha   90.00
_cell.angle_beta   90.00
_cell.angle_gamma   90.00
#
_symmetry.space_group_name_H-M   'P 1'
#
loop_
_entity.id
_entity.type
_entity.pdbx_description
1 polymer ?
#
loop_
_entity_poly.entity_id
_entity_poly.type
_entity_poly.pdbx_seq_one_letter_code
_entity_poly.pdbx_strand_id
1 'polypeptide(L)'
;FGGFTMGGRLYGKSPQMPTNDLHFFDPLTGAWVNLGGREPDGIPPGSPPPRGAMGFAADGARLLVFGGAGWGTNRLQDLHRFDLASRAWAELGLAAVGGDPPPAARSAPGMAAW
;
A
#
# COMPACT_ATOMS: atom_id res chain seq x y z
N PHE A 1 0.90 -7.81 -18.43
CA PHE A 1 1.37 -6.49 -17.95
C PHE A 1 0.16 -5.71 -17.50
N GLY A 2 0.24 -4.99 -16.38
CA GLY A 2 -0.86 -4.19 -15.81
C GLY A 2 -0.28 -3.24 -14.76
N GLY A 3 -1.13 -2.42 -14.13
CA GLY A 3 -0.68 -1.39 -13.18
C GLY A 3 -1.38 -1.48 -11.84
N PHE A 4 -0.67 -1.19 -10.75
CA PHE A 4 -1.27 -1.09 -9.41
C PHE A 4 -1.28 0.38 -8.96
N THR A 5 -2.33 0.77 -8.23
CA THR A 5 -2.38 2.04 -7.49
C THR A 5 -2.88 1.77 -6.08
N MET A 6 -2.30 2.46 -5.11
CA MET A 6 -2.70 2.32 -3.71
C MET A 6 -2.71 3.64 -2.95
N GLY A 7 -3.77 3.83 -2.17
CA GLY A 7 -3.90 4.95 -1.24
C GLY A 7 -3.98 6.30 -1.94
N GLY A 8 -3.38 7.32 -1.32
CA GLY A 8 -3.48 8.70 -1.80
C GLY A 8 -4.55 9.47 -1.04
N ARG A 9 -4.99 10.61 -1.60
CA ARG A 9 -6.05 11.45 -1.02
C ARG A 9 -7.18 11.60 -2.02
N LEU A 10 -8.41 11.35 -1.58
CA LEU A 10 -9.58 11.57 -2.42
C LEU A 10 -9.90 13.06 -2.47
N TYR A 11 -9.82 13.63 -3.67
CA TYR A 11 -10.34 14.96 -3.94
C TYR A 11 -11.88 14.94 -3.94
N GLY A 12 -12.50 16.03 -3.48
CA GLY A 12 -13.96 16.15 -3.44
C GLY A 12 -14.67 15.51 -2.23
N LYS A 13 -13.93 14.86 -1.32
CA LYS A 13 -14.44 14.45 0.00
C LYS A 13 -13.90 15.38 1.09
N SER A 14 -14.78 15.81 1.99
CA SER A 14 -14.43 16.58 3.19
C SER A 14 -14.70 15.73 4.44
N PRO A 15 -13.71 15.51 5.33
CA PRO A 15 -12.30 15.89 5.18
C PRO A 15 -11.58 15.09 4.09
N GLN A 16 -10.47 15.62 3.56
CA GLN A 16 -9.60 14.91 2.61
C GLN A 16 -8.84 13.81 3.34
N MET A 17 -9.47 12.65 3.49
CA MET A 17 -8.89 11.52 4.19
C MET A 17 -7.94 10.76 3.27
N PRO A 18 -6.75 10.37 3.75
CA PRO A 18 -5.97 9.35 3.07
C PRO A 18 -6.79 8.08 2.88
N THR A 19 -6.48 7.28 1.88
CA THR A 19 -7.09 5.96 1.66
C THR A 19 -6.04 4.85 1.75
N ASN A 20 -6.51 3.61 1.80
CA ASN A 20 -5.70 2.39 1.70
C ASN A 20 -6.27 1.42 0.66
N ASP A 21 -7.11 1.90 -0.25
CA ASP A 21 -7.66 1.09 -1.34
C ASP A 21 -6.54 0.73 -2.33
N LEU A 22 -6.55 -0.53 -2.76
CA LEU A 22 -5.64 -1.06 -3.75
C LEU A 22 -6.43 -1.39 -5.01
N HIS A 23 -6.09 -0.76 -6.13
CA HIS A 23 -6.69 -1.06 -7.42
C HIS A 23 -5.65 -1.57 -8.40
N PHE A 24 -6.09 -2.46 -9.29
CA PHE A 24 -5.33 -2.97 -10.42
C PHE A 24 -6.00 -2.54 -11.72
N PHE A 25 -5.21 -1.99 -12.64
CA PHE A 25 -5.62 -1.72 -14.00
C PHE A 25 -5.24 -2.89 -14.90
N ASP A 26 -6.24 -3.53 -15.49
CA ASP A 26 -6.07 -4.56 -16.50
C ASP A 26 -6.10 -3.93 -17.90
N PRO A 27 -4.96 -3.85 -18.62
CA PRO A 27 -4.92 -3.25 -19.94
C PRO A 27 -5.52 -4.13 -21.03
N LEU A 28 -5.78 -5.42 -20.77
CA LEU A 28 -6.45 -6.29 -21.75
C LEU A 28 -7.94 -5.97 -21.83
N THR A 29 -8.54 -5.64 -20.69
CA THR A 29 -9.97 -5.32 -20.58
C THR A 29 -10.26 -3.82 -20.48
N GLY A 30 -9.24 -3.01 -20.20
CA GLY A 30 -9.38 -1.57 -19.96
C GLY A 30 -10.10 -1.25 -18.65
N ALA A 31 -10.16 -2.21 -17.72
CA ALA A 31 -10.96 -2.12 -16.50
C ALA A 31 -10.09 -1.96 -15.24
N TRP A 32 -10.65 -1.26 -14.27
CA TRP A 32 -10.11 -1.20 -12.90
C TRP A 32 -10.75 -2.29 -12.04
N VAL A 33 -9.91 -3.00 -11.29
CA VAL A 33 -10.30 -4.03 -10.34
C VAL A 33 -9.88 -3.60 -8.95
N ASN A 34 -10.84 -3.53 -8.02
CA ASN A 34 -10.52 -3.30 -6.62
C ASN A 34 -10.00 -4.61 -6.00
N LEU A 35 -8.75 -4.59 -5.52
CA LEU A 35 -8.09 -5.69 -4.82
C LEU A 35 -7.99 -5.46 -3.30
N GLY A 36 -8.14 -4.21 -2.86
CA GLY A 36 -8.17 -3.84 -1.45
C GLY A 36 -9.60 -3.92 -0.95
N GLY A 37 -9.98 -5.12 -0.48
CA GLY A 37 -11.31 -5.48 0.03
C GLY A 37 -12.15 -4.28 0.43
N ARG A 38 -13.27 -4.08 -0.27
CA ARG A 38 -14.22 -3.02 0.04
C ARG A 38 -15.40 -3.64 0.75
N GLU A 39 -15.86 -2.95 1.79
CA GLU A 39 -17.20 -3.01 2.39
C GLU A 39 -18.20 -3.92 1.63
N PRO A 40 -18.79 -4.94 2.30
CA PRO A 40 -19.02 -4.99 3.75
C PRO A 40 -17.97 -5.75 4.57
N ASP A 41 -16.94 -6.33 3.94
CA ASP A 41 -16.05 -7.31 4.60
C ASP A 41 -15.00 -6.70 5.56
N GLY A 42 -15.02 -5.38 5.74
CA GLY A 42 -14.07 -4.65 6.58
C GLY A 42 -12.67 -4.49 5.98
N ILE A 43 -11.75 -3.90 6.74
CA ILE A 43 -10.34 -3.74 6.35
C ILE A 43 -9.63 -5.08 6.52
N PRO A 44 -9.00 -5.66 5.47
CA PRO A 44 -8.28 -6.92 5.60
C PRO A 44 -7.21 -6.88 6.70
N PRO A 45 -7.03 -7.94 7.50
CA PRO A 45 -5.96 -8.02 8.48
C PRO A 45 -4.58 -7.75 7.86
N GLY A 46 -3.74 -6.97 8.55
CA GLY A 46 -2.41 -6.61 8.08
C GLY A 46 -2.38 -5.57 6.96
N SER A 47 -3.54 -5.07 6.50
CA SER A 47 -3.61 -3.97 5.55
C SER A 47 -2.96 -2.72 6.14
N PRO A 48 -2.21 -1.95 5.34
CA PRO A 48 -1.69 -0.67 5.80
C PRO A 48 -2.83 0.27 6.23
N PRO A 49 -2.65 1.07 7.29
CA PRO A 49 -3.53 2.20 7.55
C PRO A 49 -3.54 3.18 6.37
N PRO A 50 -4.61 3.98 6.23
CA PRO A 50 -4.73 4.96 5.16
C PRO A 50 -3.54 5.92 5.09
N ARG A 51 -2.97 6.04 3.89
CA ARG A 51 -1.72 6.76 3.65
C ARG A 51 -1.62 7.30 2.22
N GLY A 52 -0.81 8.35 2.06
CA GLY A 52 -0.40 8.89 0.76
C GLY A 52 1.13 8.95 0.67
N ALA A 53 1.67 9.18 -0.53
CA ALA A 53 3.11 9.34 -0.76
C ALA A 53 3.93 8.19 -0.14
N MET A 54 3.48 6.95 -0.28
CA MET A 54 4.23 5.77 0.17
C MET A 54 5.23 5.33 -0.90
N GLY A 55 6.22 4.56 -0.49
CA GLY A 55 7.03 3.78 -1.42
C GLY A 55 6.23 2.56 -1.88
N PHE A 56 6.39 2.21 -3.15
CA PHE A 56 5.61 1.16 -3.78
C PHE A 56 6.47 0.37 -4.77
N ALA A 57 6.51 -0.96 -4.64
CA ALA A 57 7.21 -1.84 -5.56
C ALA A 57 6.44 -3.16 -5.75
N ALA A 58 6.61 -3.80 -6.91
CA ALA A 58 5.99 -5.08 -7.22
C ALA A 58 7.04 -6.05 -7.79
N ASP A 59 7.09 -7.29 -7.28
CA ASP A 59 8.03 -8.34 -7.73
C ASP A 59 7.36 -9.38 -8.67
N GLY A 60 6.16 -9.07 -9.17
CA GLY A 60 5.33 -9.96 -9.99
C GLY A 60 4.46 -10.94 -9.19
N ALA A 61 4.81 -11.26 -7.95
CA ALA A 61 4.00 -12.11 -7.05
C ALA A 61 3.41 -11.32 -5.88
N ARG A 62 4.05 -10.22 -5.49
CA ARG A 62 3.79 -9.44 -4.29
C ARG A 62 3.89 -7.95 -4.57
N LEU A 63 3.18 -7.18 -3.76
CA LEU A 63 3.33 -5.73 -3.66
C LEU A 63 3.97 -5.40 -2.32
N LEU A 64 4.94 -4.51 -2.32
CA LEU A 64 5.60 -3.97 -1.13
C LEU A 64 5.24 -2.50 -0.98
N VAL A 65 4.86 -2.12 0.23
CA VAL A 65 4.47 -0.76 0.61
C VAL A 65 5.28 -0.34 1.82
N PHE A 66 6.06 0.74 1.70
CA PHE A 66 6.88 1.24 2.80
C PHE A 66 6.59 2.71 3.11
N GLY A 67 6.45 2.99 4.40
CA GLY A 67 6.33 4.34 4.95
C GLY A 67 5.16 5.13 4.35
N GLY A 68 5.38 6.42 4.13
CA GLY A 68 4.39 7.35 3.62
C GLY A 68 3.87 8.35 4.67
N ALA A 69 2.82 9.05 4.29
CA ALA A 69 2.16 10.07 5.10
C ALA A 69 0.76 9.60 5.49
N GLY A 70 0.54 9.42 6.78
CA GLY A 70 -0.78 9.16 7.35
C GLY A 70 -1.57 10.44 7.57
N TRP A 71 -2.40 10.44 8.62
CA TRP A 71 -3.15 11.62 9.04
C TRP A 71 -2.25 12.72 9.61
N GLY A 72 -2.57 13.98 9.29
CA GLY A 72 -1.83 15.15 9.77
C GLY A 72 -0.36 15.16 9.34
N THR A 73 0.54 15.36 10.30
CA THR A 73 2.00 15.35 10.11
C THR A 73 2.63 13.97 10.27
N ASN A 74 1.83 12.92 10.50
CA ASN A 74 2.35 11.58 10.77
C ASN A 74 3.11 11.02 9.55
N ARG A 75 4.33 10.55 9.80
CA ARG A 75 5.18 9.85 8.83
C ARG A 75 5.40 8.42 9.29
N LEU A 76 5.28 7.50 8.36
CA LEU A 76 5.27 6.08 8.64
C LEU A 76 6.62 5.45 8.27
N GLN A 77 6.97 4.35 8.95
CA GLN A 77 8.17 3.54 8.71
C GLN A 77 7.89 2.04 8.67
N ASP A 78 6.61 1.67 8.59
CA ASP A 78 6.13 0.31 8.50
C ASP A 78 6.30 -0.24 7.08
N LEU A 79 6.41 -1.56 6.98
CA LEU A 79 6.51 -2.31 5.73
C LEU A 79 5.32 -3.26 5.65
N HIS A 80 4.53 -3.15 4.58
CA HIS A 80 3.43 -4.06 4.30
C HIS A 80 3.69 -4.82 3.00
N ARG A 81 3.21 -6.06 2.97
CA ARG A 81 3.23 -6.92 1.80
C ARG A 81 1.81 -7.34 1.44
N PHE A 82 1.45 -7.22 0.17
CA PHE A 82 0.28 -7.86 -0.40
C PHE A 82 0.71 -9.05 -1.26
N ASP A 83 0.16 -10.23 -1.00
CA ASP A 83 0.37 -11.41 -1.83
C ASP A 83 -0.73 -11.51 -2.91
N LEU A 84 -0.34 -11.56 -4.19
CA LEU A 84 -1.30 -11.55 -5.30
C LEU A 84 -2.08 -12.86 -5.43
N ALA A 85 -1.48 -13.99 -5.04
CA ALA A 85 -2.10 -15.30 -5.15
C ALA A 85 -3.18 -15.46 -4.08
N SER A 86 -2.86 -15.12 -2.83
CA SER A 86 -3.81 -15.23 -1.71
C SER A 86 -4.69 -13.99 -1.52
N ARG A 87 -4.37 -12.87 -2.18
CA ARG A 87 -4.99 -11.55 -1.98
C ARG A 87 -5.02 -11.12 -0.51
N ALA A 88 -3.92 -11.42 0.20
CA ALA A 88 -3.82 -11.17 1.63
C ALA A 88 -2.71 -10.16 1.93
N TRP A 89 -2.98 -9.33 2.92
CA TRP A 89 -2.00 -8.41 3.47
C TRP A 89 -1.24 -9.05 4.64
N ALA A 90 0.02 -8.63 4.80
CA ALA A 90 0.83 -8.90 5.97
C ALA A 90 1.64 -7.65 6.32
N GLU A 91 1.60 -7.24 7.59
CA GLU A 91 2.57 -6.29 8.11
C GLU A 91 3.86 -7.05 8.42
N LEU A 92 4.96 -6.61 7.80
CA LEU A 92 6.29 -7.14 8.05
C LEU A 92 6.89 -6.31 9.17
N GLY A 93 6.78 -6.81 10.40
CA GLY A 93 7.30 -6.11 11.59
C GLY A 93 8.78 -5.76 11.45
N LEU A 94 9.21 -4.68 12.11
CA LEU A 94 10.59 -4.17 12.05
C LEU A 94 11.64 -5.20 12.48
N ALA A 95 11.25 -6.19 13.30
CA ALA A 95 12.10 -7.31 13.74
C ALA A 95 12.10 -8.52 12.78
N ALA A 96 11.15 -8.60 11.84
CA ALA A 96 11.05 -9.67 10.86
C ALA A 96 11.93 -9.45 9.62
N VAL A 97 12.44 -8.22 9.45
CA VAL A 97 13.44 -7.88 8.42
C VAL A 97 14.81 -8.05 9.08
N GLY A 98 15.45 -9.21 8.87
CA GLY A 98 16.81 -9.43 9.38
C GLY A 98 17.79 -8.39 8.80
N GLY A 99 18.81 -8.01 9.57
CA GLY A 99 19.85 -7.08 9.15
C GLY A 99 19.75 -5.70 9.81
N ASP A 100 20.15 -4.66 9.07
CA ASP A 100 20.11 -3.27 9.54
C ASP A 100 18.68 -2.81 9.85
N PRO A 101 18.50 -1.84 10.77
CA PRO A 101 17.20 -1.28 11.03
C PRO A 101 16.59 -0.69 9.75
N PRO A 102 15.26 -0.77 9.60
CA PRO A 102 14.60 -0.19 8.43
C PRO A 102 14.83 1.33 8.37
N PRO A 103 14.74 1.92 7.17
CA PRO A 103 14.91 3.35 7.02
C PRO A 103 13.96 4.14 7.93
N ALA A 104 14.41 5.31 8.43
CA ALA A 104 13.56 6.16 9.26
C ALA A 104 12.28 6.60 8.55
N ALA A 105 11.25 6.94 9.34
CA ALA A 105 9.95 7.39 8.86
C ALA A 105 10.06 8.51 7.81
N ARG A 106 9.38 8.33 6.68
CA ARG A 106 9.52 9.21 5.51
C ARG A 106 8.28 9.20 4.61
N SER A 107 8.10 10.27 3.85
CA SER A 107 7.12 10.36 2.77
C SER A 107 7.81 10.49 1.41
N ALA A 108 7.12 10.01 0.37
CA ALA A 108 7.57 9.90 -1.01
C ALA A 108 8.91 9.14 -1.20
N PRO A 109 9.17 8.01 -0.51
CA PRO A 109 10.35 7.22 -0.82
C PRO A 109 10.22 6.54 -2.18
N GLY A 110 11.31 6.47 -2.94
CA GLY A 110 11.41 5.57 -4.09
C GLY A 110 11.59 4.13 -3.64
N MET A 111 10.93 3.19 -4.33
CA MET A 111 11.13 1.75 -4.14
C MET A 111 11.18 1.07 -5.50
N ALA A 112 11.96 -0.01 -5.57
CA ALA A 112 12.03 -0.89 -6.73
C ALA A 112 12.16 -2.34 -6.23
N ALA A 113 11.63 -3.27 -7.02
CA ALA A 113 11.83 -4.69 -6.87
C ALA A 113 12.42 -5.21 -8.19
N TRP A 114 13.23 -6.27 -8.12
CA TRP A 114 13.95 -6.87 -9.24
C TRP A 114 13.72 -8.38 -9.29
#